data_AF-A0AAV1L850-F1
#
_entry.id   AF-A0AAV1L850-F1
#
_cell.length_a   1.000
_cell.length_b   1.000
_cell.length_c   1.000
_cell.angle_alpha   90.00
_cell.angle_beta   90.00
_cell.angle_gamma   90.00
#
_symmetry.space_group_name_H-M   'P 1'
#
loop_
_entity.id
_entity.type
_entity.pdbx_description
1 polymer ?
#
loop_
_entity_poly.entity_id
_entity_poly.type
_entity_poly.pdbx_seq_one_letter_code
_entity_poly.pdbx_strand_id
1 'polypeptide(L)'
;MDSLPTTNLLEFNKDALQIIRKDYNLDKPGSMDQAIDILQEWVKKQNHFEKKDYPREYLERRIIFCKGSVERAKSKIDRNCTLRTLMPQFYKYVDFKTEYKYSDIVWDGLLPKMTDDYYRIYVVKNVGKRFDKDIVMSYFRWLIAVRIFVSSFQTLVRVS
;
A
#
# COMPACT_ATOMS: atom_id res chain seq x y z
N MET A 1 5.67 12.78 8.66
CA MET A 1 6.92 12.05 8.42
C MET A 1 7.89 12.98 7.75
N ASP A 2 9.13 13.02 8.23
CA ASP A 2 10.10 14.05 7.83
C ASP A 2 11.10 13.56 6.76
N SER A 3 11.22 12.24 6.56
CA SER A 3 12.09 11.64 5.55
C SER A 3 11.51 10.32 5.03
N LEU A 4 12.04 9.79 3.92
CA LEU A 4 11.65 8.48 3.38
C LEU A 4 12.48 7.37 4.06
N PRO A 5 11.91 6.18 4.32
CA PRO A 5 12.68 5.08 4.90
C PRO A 5 13.76 4.62 3.92
N THR A 6 14.97 4.41 4.43
CA THR A 6 16.08 3.86 3.64
C THR A 6 15.94 2.34 3.57
N THR A 7 15.94 1.77 2.37
CA THR A 7 15.88 0.33 2.18
C THR A 7 16.86 -0.10 1.09
N ASN A 8 17.48 -1.27 1.25
CA ASN A 8 18.43 -1.80 0.27
C ASN A 8 17.76 -2.39 -1.00
N LEU A 9 16.43 -2.51 -0.98
CA LEU A 9 15.64 -3.14 -2.04
C LEU A 9 14.89 -2.12 -2.91
N LEU A 10 14.52 -0.97 -2.34
CA LEU A 10 13.67 0.01 -2.98
C LEU A 10 14.31 1.39 -2.91
N GLU A 11 14.54 1.98 -4.08
CA GLU A 11 15.16 3.29 -4.23
C GLU A 11 14.10 4.38 -4.36
N PHE A 12 14.36 5.54 -3.75
CA PHE A 12 13.49 6.69 -3.80
C PHE A 12 14.25 7.93 -4.27
N ASN A 13 13.59 8.75 -5.09
CA ASN A 13 14.08 10.08 -5.44
C ASN A 13 13.98 10.96 -4.19
N LYS A 14 15.04 11.76 -3.93
CA LYS A 14 15.19 12.54 -2.69
C LYS A 14 14.08 13.58 -2.50
N ASP A 15 13.49 14.04 -3.59
CA ASP A 15 12.47 15.07 -3.74
C ASP A 15 11.04 14.51 -3.86
N ALA A 16 10.87 13.18 -4.01
CA ALA A 16 9.57 12.55 -4.29
C ALA A 16 8.47 12.95 -3.28
N LEU A 17 8.82 13.02 -2.00
CA LEU A 17 7.87 13.35 -0.93
C LEU A 17 7.39 14.80 -1.03
N GLN A 18 8.28 15.74 -1.35
CA GLN A 18 7.95 17.16 -1.48
C GLN A 18 7.06 17.40 -2.70
N ILE A 19 7.40 16.78 -3.83
CA ILE A 19 6.65 16.91 -5.08
C ILE A 19 5.24 16.33 -4.91
N ILE A 20 5.09 15.19 -4.27
CA ILE A 20 3.77 14.57 -4.15
C ILE A 20 2.88 15.29 -3.13
N ARG A 21 3.46 15.89 -2.08
CA ARG A 21 2.71 16.81 -1.21
C ARG A 21 2.22 18.02 -2.00
N LYS A 22 3.07 18.61 -2.86
CA LYS A 22 2.70 19.75 -3.71
C LYS A 22 1.58 19.38 -4.71
N ASP A 23 1.68 18.25 -5.38
CA ASP A 23 0.68 17.77 -6.36
C ASP A 23 -0.73 17.64 -5.78
N TYR A 24 -0.84 17.32 -4.49
CA TYR A 24 -2.12 17.15 -3.80
C TYR A 24 -2.50 18.35 -2.91
N ASN A 25 -1.82 19.49 -3.05
CA ASN A 25 -2.01 20.70 -2.24
C ASN A 25 -1.85 20.48 -0.72
N LEU A 26 -0.96 19.55 -0.34
CA LEU A 26 -0.60 19.20 1.04
C LEU A 26 0.76 19.80 1.45
N ASP A 27 1.31 20.71 0.64
CA ASP A 27 2.56 21.44 0.87
C ASP A 27 2.40 22.62 1.82
N LYS A 28 1.16 23.11 2.01
CA LYS A 28 0.84 24.17 2.97
C LYS A 28 1.23 23.75 4.39
N PRO A 29 1.89 24.63 5.17
CA PRO A 29 2.27 24.32 6.55
C PRO A 29 1.07 23.85 7.38
N GLY A 30 1.20 22.68 8.01
CA GLY A 30 0.16 22.11 8.87
C GLY A 30 -1.04 21.48 8.15
N SER A 31 -1.20 21.61 6.83
CA SER A 31 -2.34 20.99 6.11
C SER A 31 -2.28 19.46 6.15
N MET A 32 -1.07 18.88 6.08
CA MET A 32 -0.89 17.44 6.26
C MET A 32 -1.22 17.01 7.69
N ASP A 33 -0.75 17.74 8.70
CA ASP A 33 -1.01 17.41 10.10
C ASP A 33 -2.49 17.47 10.44
N GLN A 34 -3.21 18.50 9.97
CA GLN A 34 -4.66 18.59 10.11
C GLN A 34 -5.37 17.39 9.46
N ALA A 35 -4.94 16.99 8.27
CA ALA A 35 -5.52 15.82 7.59
C ALA A 35 -5.27 14.52 8.36
N ILE A 36 -4.07 14.35 8.94
CA ILE A 36 -3.72 13.22 9.80
C ILE A 36 -4.58 13.24 11.07
N ASP A 37 -4.72 14.39 11.73
CA ASP A 37 -5.48 14.54 12.97
C ASP A 37 -6.95 14.18 12.76
N ILE A 38 -7.58 14.71 11.70
CA ILE A 38 -8.96 14.37 11.32
C ILE A 38 -9.11 12.86 11.10
N LEU A 39 -8.15 12.25 10.40
CA LEU A 39 -8.20 10.81 10.12
C LEU A 39 -7.99 9.98 11.40
N GLN A 40 -7.06 10.39 12.27
CA GLN A 40 -6.74 9.72 13.52
C GLN A 40 -7.92 9.77 14.50
N GLU A 41 -8.56 10.93 14.65
CA GLU A 41 -9.77 11.07 15.47
C GLU A 41 -10.92 10.23 14.93
N TRP A 42 -11.11 10.21 13.60
CA TRP A 42 -12.15 9.39 12.98
C TRP A 42 -11.93 7.90 13.23
N VAL A 43 -10.69 7.40 13.10
CA VAL A 43 -10.33 6.01 13.39
C VAL A 43 -10.65 5.64 14.84
N LYS A 44 -10.33 6.51 15.80
CA LYS A 44 -10.63 6.27 17.24
C LYS A 44 -12.13 6.13 17.50
N LYS A 45 -12.96 6.87 16.76
CA LYS A 45 -14.43 6.84 16.87
C LYS A 45 -15.06 5.57 16.26
N GLN A 46 -14.36 4.83 15.40
CA GLN A 46 -14.90 3.60 14.81
C GLN A 46 -14.87 2.45 15.83
N ASN A 47 -16.03 1.88 16.13
CA ASN A 47 -16.14 0.84 17.16
C ASN A 47 -15.76 -0.56 16.65
N HIS A 48 -15.95 -0.82 15.36
CA HIS A 48 -15.67 -2.10 14.71
C HIS A 48 -14.20 -2.32 14.35
N PHE A 49 -13.34 -1.32 14.59
CA PHE A 49 -11.90 -1.47 14.34
C PHE A 49 -11.21 -2.10 15.54
N GLU A 50 -10.59 -3.27 15.31
CA GLU A 50 -9.77 -3.97 16.32
C GLU A 50 -8.53 -3.14 16.70
N LYS A 51 -7.89 -2.51 15.72
CA LYS A 51 -6.75 -1.61 15.92
C LYS A 51 -7.16 -0.17 15.63
N LYS A 52 -7.08 0.68 16.66
CA LYS A 52 -7.43 2.11 16.59
C LYS A 52 -6.23 3.03 16.70
N ASP A 53 -5.09 2.51 17.15
CA ASP A 53 -3.86 3.27 17.27
C ASP A 53 -2.93 2.96 16.09
N TYR A 54 -2.81 3.93 15.18
CA TYR A 54 -1.94 3.86 14.02
C TYR A 54 -0.88 4.96 14.11
N PRO A 55 0.38 4.65 13.75
CA PRO A 55 1.41 5.68 13.64
C PRO A 55 0.98 6.79 12.69
N ARG A 56 1.33 8.05 13.00
CA ARG A 56 1.02 9.21 12.15
C ARG A 56 1.54 9.02 10.72
N GLU A 57 2.72 8.43 10.58
CA GLU A 57 3.35 8.11 9.30
C GLU A 57 2.50 7.15 8.45
N TYR A 58 1.83 6.19 9.09
CA TYR A 58 0.93 5.27 8.39
C TYR A 58 -0.32 6.01 7.89
N LEU A 59 -0.90 6.89 8.71
CA LEU A 59 -2.07 7.69 8.33
C LEU A 59 -1.74 8.68 7.22
N GLU A 60 -0.58 9.33 7.30
CA GLU A 60 -0.05 10.19 6.25
C GLU A 60 0.04 9.45 4.91
N ARG A 61 0.67 8.26 4.92
CA ARG A 61 0.77 7.41 3.73
C ARG A 61 -0.60 7.10 3.16
N ARG A 62 -1.59 6.78 4.00
CA ARG A 62 -2.97 6.49 3.56
C ARG A 62 -3.61 7.69 2.86
N ILE A 63 -3.40 8.90 3.36
CA ILE A 63 -3.90 10.14 2.75
C ILE A 63 -3.25 10.37 1.38
N ILE A 64 -1.93 10.21 1.31
CA ILE A 64 -1.15 10.32 0.07
C ILE A 64 -1.62 9.30 -0.98
N PHE A 65 -1.82 8.03 -0.61
CA PHE A 65 -2.39 6.99 -1.48
C PHE A 65 -3.79 7.32 -1.99
N CYS A 66 -4.52 8.16 -1.26
CA CYS A 66 -5.86 8.60 -1.61
C CYS A 66 -5.87 9.95 -2.34
N LYS A 67 -4.72 10.37 -2.90
CA LYS A 67 -4.53 11.64 -3.61
C LYS A 67 -4.88 12.86 -2.74
N GLY A 68 -4.53 12.80 -1.45
CA GLY A 68 -4.81 13.83 -0.47
C GLY A 68 -6.23 13.86 0.08
N SER A 69 -7.13 13.00 -0.40
CA SER A 69 -8.51 12.96 0.10
C SER A 69 -8.63 12.14 1.38
N VAL A 70 -8.95 12.83 2.49
CA VAL A 70 -9.23 12.21 3.79
C VAL A 70 -10.46 11.30 3.72
N GLU A 71 -11.54 11.72 3.05
CA GLU A 71 -12.76 10.91 2.92
C GLU A 71 -12.52 9.59 2.16
N ARG A 72 -11.71 9.63 1.09
CA ARG A 72 -11.28 8.41 0.40
C ARG A 72 -10.42 7.53 1.31
N ALA A 73 -9.55 8.12 2.13
CA ALA A 73 -8.74 7.38 3.08
C ALA A 73 -9.60 6.67 4.14
N LYS A 74 -10.62 7.34 4.69
CA LYS A 74 -11.60 6.74 5.61
C LYS A 74 -12.28 5.51 4.99
N SER A 75 -12.85 5.67 3.80
CA SER A 75 -13.51 4.56 3.09
C SER A 75 -12.56 3.40 2.77
N LYS A 76 -11.29 3.69 2.43
CA LYS A 76 -10.29 2.66 2.12
C LYS A 76 -9.87 1.88 3.37
N ILE A 77 -9.73 2.55 4.52
CA ILE A 77 -9.40 1.92 5.81
C ILE A 77 -10.56 1.02 6.22
N ASP A 78 -11.79 1.54 6.20
CA ASP A 78 -12.99 0.80 6.53
C ASP A 78 -13.12 -0.49 5.70
N ARG A 79 -13.05 -0.36 4.38
CA ARG A 79 -13.06 -1.51 3.46
C ARG A 79 -11.94 -2.51 3.75
N ASN A 80 -10.75 -2.05 4.14
CA ASN A 80 -9.66 -2.96 4.46
C ASN A 80 -9.94 -3.76 5.73
N CYS A 81 -10.52 -3.13 6.75
CA CYS A 81 -10.98 -3.81 7.96
C CYS A 81 -12.07 -4.83 7.63
N THR A 82 -13.10 -4.43 6.87
CA THR A 82 -14.16 -5.35 6.41
C THR A 82 -13.59 -6.54 5.62
N LEU A 83 -12.64 -6.29 4.72
CA LEU A 83 -12.04 -7.34 3.89
C LEU A 83 -11.24 -8.36 4.73
N ARG A 84 -10.56 -7.88 5.77
CA ARG A 84 -9.85 -8.75 6.72
C ARG A 84 -10.81 -9.63 7.52
N THR A 85 -11.97 -9.09 7.91
CA THR A 85 -13.00 -9.85 8.63
C THR A 85 -13.73 -10.84 7.71
N LEU A 86 -14.10 -10.43 6.50
CA LEU A 86 -14.85 -11.27 5.56
C LEU A 86 -13.99 -12.37 4.93
N MET A 87 -12.71 -12.08 4.66
CA MET A 87 -11.83 -13.01 3.98
C MET A 87 -10.48 -13.17 4.68
N PRO A 88 -10.46 -13.64 5.94
CA PRO A 88 -9.24 -13.78 6.73
C PRO A 88 -8.24 -14.75 6.11
N GLN A 89 -8.70 -15.70 5.28
CA GLN A 89 -7.85 -16.65 4.59
C GLN A 89 -6.77 -15.96 3.77
N PHE A 90 -7.04 -14.83 3.11
CA PHE A 90 -6.04 -14.13 2.29
C PHE A 90 -5.00 -13.36 3.10
N TYR A 91 -5.25 -13.12 4.38
CA TYR A 91 -4.38 -12.34 5.26
C TYR A 91 -3.57 -13.22 6.23
N LYS A 92 -3.68 -14.55 6.11
CA LYS A 92 -2.81 -15.48 6.86
C LYS A 92 -1.36 -15.32 6.39
N TYR A 93 -0.43 -15.57 7.30
CA TYR A 93 0.98 -15.67 6.96
C TYR A 93 1.18 -16.69 5.84
N VAL A 94 2.03 -16.34 4.88
CA VAL A 94 2.40 -17.18 3.74
C VAL A 94 3.91 -17.29 3.76
N ASP A 95 4.42 -18.51 3.82
CA ASP A 95 5.83 -18.75 3.54
C ASP A 95 6.01 -18.88 2.02
N PHE A 96 6.44 -17.80 1.39
CA PHE A 96 6.59 -17.75 -0.06
C PHE A 96 7.64 -18.69 -0.62
N LYS A 97 8.62 -19.12 0.19
CA LYS A 97 9.63 -20.08 -0.29
C LYS A 97 9.04 -21.48 -0.50
N THR A 98 7.99 -21.82 0.26
CA THR A 98 7.40 -23.16 0.27
C THR A 98 6.02 -23.21 -0.38
N GLU A 99 5.25 -22.10 -0.31
CA GLU A 99 3.87 -22.01 -0.80
C GLU A 99 3.75 -21.45 -2.22
N TYR A 100 4.72 -20.66 -2.71
CA TYR A 100 4.66 -20.09 -4.06
C TYR A 100 5.19 -21.07 -5.11
N LYS A 101 4.36 -22.06 -5.46
CA LYS A 101 4.70 -23.13 -6.42
C LYS A 101 4.41 -22.79 -7.89
N TYR A 102 3.90 -21.60 -8.16
CA TYR A 102 3.39 -21.20 -9.48
C TYR A 102 4.25 -20.14 -10.17
N SER A 103 5.53 -20.05 -9.79
CA SER A 103 6.51 -19.12 -10.38
C SER A 103 6.65 -19.27 -11.89
N ASP A 104 6.27 -20.41 -12.45
CA ASP A 104 6.43 -20.70 -13.88
C ASP A 104 5.22 -20.22 -14.73
N ILE A 105 4.13 -19.81 -14.07
CA ILE A 105 2.86 -19.42 -14.71
C ILE A 105 2.71 -17.90 -14.79
N VAL A 106 3.04 -17.21 -13.70
CA VAL A 106 3.00 -15.75 -13.61
C VAL A 106 4.34 -15.27 -13.09
N TRP A 107 4.99 -14.43 -13.88
CA TRP A 107 6.24 -13.79 -13.50
C TRP A 107 5.89 -12.35 -13.18
N ASP A 108 6.07 -11.97 -11.92
CA ASP A 108 5.80 -10.61 -11.51
C ASP A 108 6.94 -10.03 -10.68
N GLY A 109 7.12 -8.72 -10.80
CA GLY A 109 8.25 -8.05 -10.19
C GLY A 109 8.02 -6.57 -10.04
N LEU A 110 8.55 -6.01 -8.95
CA LEU A 110 8.61 -4.58 -8.72
C LEU A 110 9.99 -4.09 -9.12
N LEU A 111 10.04 -3.05 -9.94
CA LEU A 111 11.31 -2.39 -10.23
C LEU A 111 11.79 -1.62 -8.98
N PRO A 112 13.05 -1.80 -8.55
CA PRO A 112 13.62 -1.09 -7.40
C PRO A 112 13.59 0.43 -7.55
N LYS A 113 13.93 0.90 -8.76
CA LYS A 113 14.03 2.32 -9.11
C LYS A 113 12.67 2.87 -9.56
N MET A 114 12.38 4.12 -9.19
CA MET A 114 11.21 4.84 -9.70
C MET A 114 11.51 5.46 -11.06
N THR A 115 10.47 5.72 -11.85
CA THR A 115 10.56 6.51 -13.08
C THR A 115 10.79 7.99 -12.74
N ASP A 116 11.14 8.78 -13.75
CA ASP A 116 11.30 10.24 -13.63
C ASP A 116 9.99 10.92 -13.18
N ASP A 117 8.85 10.33 -13.54
CA ASP A 117 7.51 10.76 -13.11
C ASP A 117 7.12 10.26 -11.70
N TYR A 118 8.06 9.73 -10.91
CA TYR A 118 7.85 9.23 -9.55
C TYR A 118 6.89 8.03 -9.42
N TYR A 119 6.71 7.27 -10.51
CA TYR A 119 5.95 6.02 -10.47
C TYR A 119 6.88 4.83 -10.22
N ARG A 120 6.35 3.80 -9.54
CA ARG A 120 7.03 2.51 -9.47
C ARG A 120 6.34 1.52 -10.39
N ILE A 121 7.12 0.93 -11.28
CA ILE A 121 6.63 -0.01 -12.26
C ILE A 121 6.52 -1.39 -11.59
N TYR A 122 5.33 -1.98 -11.70
CA TYR A 122 5.08 -3.37 -11.42
C TYR A 122 4.85 -4.08 -12.75
N VAL A 123 5.70 -5.04 -13.08
CA VAL A 123 5.61 -5.80 -14.32
C VAL A 123 5.00 -7.15 -13.99
N VAL A 124 4.02 -7.56 -14.80
CA VAL A 124 3.45 -8.91 -14.75
C VAL A 124 3.53 -9.48 -16.15
N LYS A 125 4.17 -10.65 -16.28
CA LYS A 125 4.17 -11.47 -17.47
C LYS A 125 3.41 -12.75 -17.16
N ASN A 126 2.31 -12.93 -17.86
CA ASN A 126 1.51 -14.13 -17.77
C ASN A 126 1.95 -15.11 -18.87
N VAL A 127 2.40 -16.30 -18.46
CA VAL A 127 2.80 -17.39 -19.36
C VAL A 127 1.79 -18.55 -19.32
N GLY A 128 0.86 -18.51 -18.35
CA GLY A 128 -0.19 -19.51 -18.15
C GLY A 128 -1.32 -19.43 -19.17
N LYS A 129 -1.71 -20.59 -19.71
CA LYS A 129 -2.89 -20.71 -20.59
C LYS A 129 -4.18 -21.02 -19.83
N ARG A 130 -4.09 -21.51 -18.59
CA ARG A 130 -5.24 -21.85 -17.74
C ARG A 130 -4.97 -21.45 -16.30
N PHE A 131 -6.01 -20.95 -15.64
CA PHE A 131 -6.03 -20.57 -14.24
C PHE A 131 -7.05 -21.44 -13.53
N ASP A 132 -6.59 -22.36 -12.70
CA ASP A 132 -7.47 -23.04 -11.75
C ASP A 132 -7.71 -22.15 -10.52
N LYS A 133 -8.61 -22.59 -9.65
CA LYS A 133 -8.95 -21.85 -8.43
C LYS A 133 -7.75 -21.71 -7.50
N ASP A 134 -6.88 -22.70 -7.43
CA ASP A 134 -5.77 -22.73 -6.49
C ASP A 134 -4.66 -21.76 -6.89
N ILE A 135 -4.33 -21.68 -8.18
CA ILE A 135 -3.41 -20.68 -8.74
C ILE A 135 -3.94 -19.27 -8.48
N VAL A 136 -5.23 -19.05 -8.75
CA VAL A 136 -5.86 -17.73 -8.53
C VAL A 136 -5.80 -17.34 -7.05
N MET A 137 -6.18 -18.25 -6.15
CA MET A 137 -6.15 -18.00 -4.72
C MET A 137 -4.73 -17.71 -4.22
N SER A 138 -3.74 -18.51 -4.62
CA SER A 138 -2.34 -18.31 -4.25
C SER A 138 -1.77 -17.02 -4.82
N TYR A 139 -2.09 -16.66 -6.06
CA TYR A 139 -1.67 -15.40 -6.65
C TYR A 139 -2.30 -14.18 -5.95
N PHE A 140 -3.58 -14.24 -5.57
CA PHE A 140 -4.19 -13.16 -4.77
C PHE A 140 -3.55 -13.02 -3.40
N ARG A 141 -3.20 -14.12 -2.73
CA ARG A 141 -2.43 -14.08 -1.47
C ARG A 141 -1.07 -13.40 -1.67
N TRP A 142 -0.36 -13.76 -2.75
CA TRP A 142 0.91 -13.13 -3.13
C TRP A 142 0.75 -11.62 -3.35
N LEU A 143 -0.22 -11.20 -4.17
CA LEU A 143 -0.49 -9.78 -4.42
C LEU A 143 -0.80 -9.00 -3.14
N ILE A 144 -1.59 -9.57 -2.23
CA ILE A 144 -1.91 -8.93 -0.95
C ILE A 144 -0.65 -8.80 -0.09
N ALA A 145 0.19 -9.82 -0.05
CA ALA A 145 1.43 -9.77 0.73
C ALA A 145 2.47 -8.83 0.13
N VAL A 146 2.66 -8.83 -1.19
CA VAL A 146 3.50 -7.86 -1.90
C VAL A 146 2.98 -6.44 -1.65
N ARG A 147 1.67 -6.22 -1.69
CA ARG A 147 1.05 -4.92 -1.34
C ARG A 147 1.34 -4.55 0.12
N ILE A 148 1.25 -5.48 1.07
CA ILE A 148 1.52 -5.21 2.48
C ILE A 148 3.01 -4.86 2.66
N PHE A 149 3.91 -5.67 2.12
CA PHE A 149 5.35 -5.44 2.09
C PHE A 149 5.65 -4.05 1.50
N VAL A 150 5.16 -3.78 0.30
CA VAL A 150 5.25 -2.47 -0.34
C VAL A 150 4.67 -1.38 0.54
N SER A 151 3.53 -1.53 1.20
CA SER A 151 2.98 -0.46 2.04
C SER A 151 3.76 -0.25 3.34
N SER A 152 4.46 -1.28 3.83
CA SER A 152 5.36 -1.20 4.97
C SER A 152 6.65 -0.47 4.61
N PHE A 153 7.17 -0.68 3.39
CA PHE A 153 8.44 -0.12 2.91
C PHE A 153 8.33 1.12 2.01
N GLN A 154 7.22 1.32 1.29
CA GLN A 154 7.00 2.44 0.36
C GLN A 154 6.14 3.54 0.97
N THR A 155 6.67 4.75 0.85
CA THR A 155 5.91 5.96 1.10
C THR A 155 5.02 6.33 -0.09
N LEU A 156 5.31 5.94 -1.33
CA LEU A 156 4.61 6.48 -2.49
C LEU A 156 4.52 5.45 -3.63
N VAL A 157 3.34 4.87 -3.84
CA VAL A 157 2.97 4.23 -5.12
C VAL A 157 1.73 4.95 -5.62
N ARG A 158 1.89 5.78 -6.66
CA ARG A 158 0.76 6.12 -7.52
C ARG A 158 0.43 4.84 -8.30
N VAL A 159 -0.72 4.26 -8.01
CA VAL A 159 -1.34 3.26 -8.90
C VAL A 159 -2.15 4.06 -9.91
N SER A 160 -1.73 4.02 -11.17
CA SER A 160 -2.50 4.50 -12.32
C SER A 160 -3.72 3.62 -12.54
#